data_AF-A0A7L2AAE3-F1
#
_entry.id   AF-A0A7L2AAE3-F1
#
_cell.length_a   1.000
_cell.length_b   1.000
_cell.length_c   1.000
_cell.angle_alpha   90.00
_cell.angle_beta   90.00
_cell.angle_gamma   90.00
#
_symmetry.space_group_name_H-M   'P 1'
#
loop_
_entity.id
_entity.type
_entity.pdbx_description
1 polymer ?
#
loop_
_entity_poly.entity_id
_entity_poly.type
_entity_poly.pdbx_seq_one_letter_code
_entity_poly.pdbx_strand_id
1 'polypeptide(L)'
;MRYCINCCIHLLPNDLHRQCFRCRGPHHNNHKCPVCRGENKTPLYTDRRQMKWLAVLEVRTDHCESWNGFFCLRKGKLCSLMFGLIIMTLVMVSYILTGAKHGLLLIPSPFHYGTFTSNPSLMDNESLSDMKDYYQPSKMNISYVKDYPSIKLIIDTITSKIEFITRQRPDLEELRKQEPHMFSVIPNKFLPNSKNPCWYEEYRGNTTTDPYATNSYALYSKRFRIIFDYLRKVFWNHLYHYKDKHYRLRCLPHFYIIGQPKCGTTDLYDRLRLHPDVRFSAIKEPHWWTRKRFGIIRLRDGFHDRYPVEDYLDLFDLAAHQIQSVLQSDAVKERGKRNNIIIGEASASTMWDNNAWIFFYDNSTEGEPPFLIQDFIHAFQPNAKLIIMLRDPVER
;
A
#
# COMPACT_ATOMS: atom_id res chain seq x y z
N MET A 1 31.77 -2.83 -26.92
CA MET A 1 31.15 -1.87 -27.86
C MET A 1 31.20 -0.49 -27.23
N ARG A 2 31.82 0.50 -27.88
CA ARG A 2 31.96 1.87 -27.34
C ARG A 2 30.86 2.76 -27.91
N TYR A 3 30.22 3.55 -27.05
CA TYR A 3 29.23 4.56 -27.44
C TYR A 3 29.86 5.95 -27.32
N CYS A 4 29.53 6.85 -28.24
CA CYS A 4 29.92 8.25 -28.12
C CYS A 4 29.06 8.93 -27.05
N ILE A 5 29.71 9.44 -26.00
CA ILE A 5 29.06 10.03 -24.80
C ILE A 5 28.12 11.20 -25.13
N ASN A 6 28.31 11.88 -26.27
CA ASN A 6 27.56 13.09 -26.59
C ASN A 6 26.40 12.89 -27.60
N CYS A 7 26.29 11.73 -28.26
CA CYS A 7 25.28 11.54 -29.31
C CYS A 7 24.48 10.24 -29.20
N CYS A 8 24.77 9.34 -28.25
CA CYS A 8 23.98 8.13 -27.98
C CYS A 8 23.63 7.28 -29.23
N ILE A 9 24.56 7.19 -30.20
CA ILE A 9 24.44 6.31 -31.38
C ILE A 9 25.62 5.33 -31.39
N HIS A 10 25.39 4.13 -31.93
CA HIS A 10 26.39 3.08 -32.11
C HIS A 10 27.50 3.48 -33.10
N LEU A 11 28.76 3.24 -32.73
CA LEU A 11 29.92 3.39 -33.62
C LEU A 11 30.20 2.09 -34.39
N LEU A 12 30.55 2.22 -35.67
CA LEU A 12 31.14 1.14 -36.48
C LEU A 12 32.64 0.97 -36.10
N PRO A 13 33.27 -0.19 -36.40
CA PRO A 13 34.62 -0.52 -35.92
C PRO A 13 35.75 0.45 -36.32
N ASN A 14 35.53 1.29 -37.33
CA ASN A 14 36.52 2.24 -37.85
C ASN A 14 36.21 3.71 -37.49
N ASP A 15 35.36 3.97 -36.49
CA ASP A 15 35.00 5.32 -36.02
C ASP A 15 34.48 6.30 -37.12
N LEU A 16 33.86 5.77 -38.18
CA LEU A 16 33.30 6.55 -39.29
C LEU A 16 31.77 6.38 -39.39
N HIS A 17 31.06 7.49 -39.59
CA HIS A 17 29.60 7.53 -39.80
C HIS A 17 29.26 8.05 -41.21
N ARG A 18 28.30 7.40 -41.89
CA ARG A 18 27.93 7.67 -43.30
C ARG A 18 27.11 8.95 -43.51
N GLN A 19 26.70 9.66 -42.44
CA GLN A 19 25.89 10.89 -42.53
C GLN A 19 26.52 12.12 -41.86
N CYS A 20 27.81 12.12 -41.51
CA CYS A 20 28.44 13.32 -40.94
C CYS A 20 29.88 13.47 -41.42
N PHE A 21 30.07 14.17 -42.54
CA PHE A 21 31.40 14.39 -43.14
C PHE A 21 32.22 15.53 -42.51
N ARG A 22 31.86 16.03 -41.33
CA ARG A 22 32.59 17.12 -40.67
C ARG A 22 32.65 16.97 -39.15
N CYS A 23 33.50 16.08 -38.67
CA CYS A 23 34.01 16.11 -37.30
C CYS A 23 35.54 15.99 -37.33
N ARG A 24 36.23 17.10 -37.64
CA ARG A 24 37.65 17.29 -37.30
C ARG A 24 37.75 18.59 -36.49
N GLY A 25 38.26 18.47 -35.27
CA GLY A 25 38.73 19.61 -34.46
C GLY A 25 37.89 19.94 -33.21
N PRO A 26 38.46 20.68 -32.24
CA PRO A 26 38.02 20.72 -30.84
C PRO A 26 36.90 21.74 -30.55
N HIS A 27 36.26 22.31 -31.56
CA HIS A 27 35.23 23.34 -31.37
C HIS A 27 33.91 22.92 -32.01
N HIS A 28 32.98 22.40 -31.20
CA HIS A 28 31.60 22.15 -31.63
C HIS A 28 30.67 23.27 -31.15
N ASN A 29 30.11 23.99 -32.12
CA ASN A 29 28.97 24.89 -31.94
C ASN A 29 27.71 24.09 -31.61
N ASN A 30 26.95 24.56 -30.61
CA ASN A 30 25.69 24.01 -30.14
C ASN A 30 24.58 24.11 -31.19
N HIS A 31 24.46 23.11 -32.07
CA HIS A 31 23.23 22.87 -32.81
C HIS A 31 22.61 21.54 -32.36
N LYS A 32 21.56 21.65 -31.54
CA LYS A 32 20.82 20.52 -30.96
C LYS A 32 20.06 19.74 -32.05
N CYS A 33 20.15 18.41 -31.95
CA CYS A 33 19.43 17.42 -32.76
C CYS A 33 17.90 17.59 -32.68
N PRO A 34 17.12 17.34 -33.75
CA PRO A 34 15.66 17.52 -33.76
C PRO A 34 14.89 16.58 -32.83
N VAL A 35 15.53 15.51 -32.33
CA VAL A 35 14.93 14.53 -31.40
C VAL A 35 14.83 15.09 -29.97
N CYS A 36 15.45 16.24 -29.69
CA CYS A 36 15.32 16.96 -28.40
C CYS A 36 14.29 18.11 -28.44
N ARG A 37 13.49 18.25 -29.52
CA ARG A 37 12.34 19.16 -29.51
C ARG A 37 11.17 18.46 -28.83
N GLY A 38 10.74 19.05 -27.72
CA GLY A 38 9.69 18.53 -26.85
C GLY A 38 8.43 18.15 -27.62
N GLU A 39 7.90 16.98 -27.28
CA GLU A 39 6.57 16.55 -27.70
C GLU A 39 5.54 17.59 -27.24
N ASN A 40 4.64 17.89 -28.18
CA ASN A 40 3.58 18.88 -28.06
C ASN A 40 2.76 18.63 -26.78
N LYS A 41 2.71 19.65 -25.91
CA LYS A 41 1.73 19.72 -24.81
C LYS A 41 0.34 19.74 -25.44
N THR A 42 -0.42 18.66 -25.29
CA THR A 42 -1.87 18.68 -25.46
C THR A 42 -2.46 19.60 -24.39
N PRO A 43 -3.11 20.71 -24.74
CA PRO A 43 -3.77 21.57 -23.77
C PRO A 43 -5.06 20.87 -23.32
N LEU A 44 -5.07 20.32 -22.11
CA LEU A 44 -6.31 19.97 -21.42
C LEU A 44 -6.99 21.28 -20.99
N TYR A 45 -7.90 21.77 -21.83
CA TYR A 45 -8.89 22.77 -21.40
C TYR A 45 -9.83 22.11 -20.41
N THR A 46 -9.82 22.56 -19.16
CA THR A 46 -10.89 22.28 -18.21
C THR A 46 -12.09 23.13 -18.59
N ASP A 47 -13.07 22.52 -19.26
CA ASP A 47 -14.36 23.15 -19.48
C ASP A 47 -15.03 23.39 -18.11
N ARG A 48 -15.07 24.66 -17.69
CA ARG A 48 -15.91 25.15 -16.59
C ARG A 48 -17.36 25.14 -17.06
N ARG A 49 -17.95 23.94 -17.16
CA ARG A 49 -19.40 23.78 -17.19
C ARG A 49 -19.83 22.78 -16.12
N GLN A 50 -20.56 23.32 -15.16
CA GLN A 50 -21.22 22.63 -14.07
C GLN A 50 -22.11 21.51 -14.64
N MET A 51 -21.63 20.27 -14.61
CA MET A 51 -22.44 19.11 -14.97
C MET A 51 -23.44 18.84 -13.85
N LYS A 52 -24.72 18.88 -14.23
CA LYS A 52 -25.88 18.60 -13.37
C LYS A 52 -25.74 17.19 -12.79
N TRP A 53 -25.73 17.13 -11.47
CA TRP A 53 -25.95 15.92 -10.69
C TRP A 53 -27.34 15.34 -11.01
N LEU A 54 -27.40 14.02 -11.20
CA LEU A 54 -28.55 13.13 -11.45
C LEU A 54 -28.57 12.52 -12.86
N ALA A 55 -27.75 11.49 -13.04
CA ALA A 55 -28.08 10.36 -13.91
C ALA A 55 -27.98 9.09 -13.05
N VAL A 56 -29.04 8.83 -12.31
CA VAL A 56 -29.30 7.50 -11.73
C VAL A 56 -29.60 6.60 -12.93
N LEU A 57 -28.66 5.73 -13.27
CA LEU A 57 -28.92 4.61 -14.17
C LEU A 57 -29.77 3.60 -13.40
N GLU A 58 -31.08 3.80 -13.50
CA GLU A 58 -32.11 2.88 -13.04
C GLU A 58 -32.07 1.64 -13.97
N VAL A 59 -31.40 0.59 -13.52
CA VAL A 59 -31.46 -0.72 -14.19
C VAL A 59 -32.84 -1.31 -13.90
N ARG A 60 -33.75 -1.12 -14.85
CA ARG A 60 -35.05 -1.81 -14.91
C ARG A 60 -34.78 -3.28 -15.23
N THR A 61 -34.84 -4.14 -14.22
CA THR A 61 -34.94 -5.59 -14.42
C THR A 61 -36.38 -5.93 -14.74
N ASP A 62 -36.68 -6.11 -16.03
CA ASP A 62 -37.92 -6.73 -16.47
C ASP A 62 -37.89 -8.22 -16.13
N HIS A 63 -38.90 -8.67 -15.38
CA HIS A 63 -39.22 -10.07 -15.14
C HIS A 63 -40.11 -10.57 -16.29
N CYS A 64 -39.75 -11.70 -16.91
CA CYS A 64 -40.73 -12.68 -17.36
C CYS A 64 -40.15 -14.11 -17.40
N GLU A 65 -41.06 -15.07 -17.17
CA GLU A 65 -40.92 -16.53 -17.17
C GLU A 65 -40.28 -17.14 -15.91
N SER A 66 -40.87 -18.12 -15.22
CA SER A 66 -42.06 -18.95 -15.44
C SER A 66 -42.46 -19.59 -14.10
N TRP A 67 -43.77 -19.61 -13.81
CA TRP A 67 -44.37 -20.36 -12.72
C TRP A 67 -44.52 -21.83 -13.14
N ASN A 68 -43.99 -22.76 -12.34
CA ASN A 68 -44.63 -24.05 -12.14
C ASN A 68 -44.20 -24.68 -10.81
N GLY A 69 -45.19 -25.06 -9.99
CA GLY A 69 -44.98 -25.93 -8.82
C GLY A 69 -45.41 -25.35 -7.47
N PHE A 70 -46.67 -24.91 -7.33
CA PHE A 70 -47.29 -24.85 -6.00
C PHE A 70 -47.87 -26.22 -5.65
N PHE A 71 -47.65 -26.62 -4.38
CA PHE A 71 -48.50 -27.42 -3.49
C PHE A 71 -47.72 -28.45 -2.66
N CYS A 72 -46.81 -27.98 -1.79
CA CYS A 72 -46.47 -28.74 -0.56
C CYS A 72 -45.73 -27.98 0.57
N LEU A 73 -45.51 -26.66 0.49
CA LEU A 73 -44.65 -25.94 1.44
C LEU A 73 -45.38 -24.76 2.12
N ARG A 74 -46.33 -25.05 3.02
CA ARG A 74 -47.01 -24.00 3.81
C ARG A 74 -46.76 -24.03 5.32
N LYS A 75 -46.13 -25.08 5.88
CA LYS A 75 -45.82 -25.16 7.33
C LYS A 75 -44.37 -24.74 7.69
N GLY A 76 -43.38 -25.03 6.84
CA GLY A 76 -41.97 -24.69 7.13
C GLY A 76 -41.64 -23.18 7.11
N LYS A 77 -42.33 -22.40 6.26
CA LYS A 77 -42.11 -20.94 6.16
C LYS A 77 -42.65 -20.16 7.36
N LEU A 78 -43.73 -20.62 8.00
CA LEU A 78 -44.28 -19.95 9.19
C LEU A 78 -43.36 -20.12 10.40
N CYS A 79 -42.84 -21.33 10.64
CA CYS A 79 -41.89 -21.57 11.73
C CYS A 79 -40.56 -20.82 11.51
N SER A 80 -40.08 -20.73 10.27
CA SER A 80 -38.87 -19.96 9.94
C SER A 80 -39.05 -18.47 10.21
N LEU A 81 -40.22 -17.90 9.92
CA LEU A 81 -40.53 -16.50 10.14
C LEU A 81 -40.68 -16.18 11.64
N MET A 82 -41.32 -17.08 12.40
CA MET A 82 -41.39 -16.97 13.86
C MET A 82 -40.01 -17.07 14.51
N PHE A 83 -39.15 -17.97 14.04
CA PHE A 83 -37.79 -18.10 14.55
C PHE A 83 -36.94 -16.85 14.23
N GLY A 84 -37.11 -16.29 13.02
CA GLY A 84 -36.48 -15.02 12.64
C GLY A 84 -36.93 -13.85 13.50
N LEU A 85 -38.22 -13.74 13.81
CA LEU A 85 -38.76 -12.70 14.69
C LEU A 85 -38.24 -12.84 16.13
N ILE A 86 -38.10 -14.07 16.63
CA ILE A 86 -37.51 -14.35 17.96
C ILE A 86 -36.04 -13.93 18.01
N ILE A 87 -35.26 -14.25 16.97
CA ILE A 87 -33.85 -13.82 16.91
C ILE A 87 -33.74 -12.30 16.85
N MET A 88 -34.56 -11.63 16.04
CA MET A 88 -34.56 -10.17 15.93
C MET A 88 -34.95 -9.49 17.26
N THR A 89 -35.92 -10.04 17.98
CA THR A 89 -36.28 -9.54 19.32
C THR A 89 -35.17 -9.78 20.34
N LEU A 90 -34.51 -10.94 20.32
CA LEU A 90 -33.35 -11.20 21.18
C LEU A 90 -32.19 -10.25 20.88
N VAL A 91 -31.91 -9.97 19.61
CA VAL A 91 -30.87 -9.00 19.21
C VAL A 91 -31.25 -7.59 19.68
N MET A 92 -32.50 -7.14 19.47
CA MET A 92 -32.95 -5.83 19.93
C MET A 92 -32.93 -5.70 21.46
N VAL A 93 -33.37 -6.71 22.19
CA VAL A 93 -33.31 -6.76 23.66
C VAL A 93 -31.87 -6.74 24.14
N SER A 94 -30.95 -7.45 23.47
CA SER A 94 -29.51 -7.40 23.78
C SER A 94 -28.93 -5.99 23.58
N TYR A 95 -29.32 -5.28 22.53
CA TYR A 95 -28.88 -3.91 22.29
C TYR A 95 -29.44 -2.93 23.33
N ILE A 96 -30.70 -3.11 23.76
CA ILE A 96 -31.32 -2.25 24.79
C ILE A 96 -30.71 -2.53 26.17
N LEU A 97 -30.44 -3.79 26.53
CA LEU A 97 -29.74 -4.15 27.77
C LEU A 97 -28.26 -3.74 27.77
N THR A 98 -27.59 -3.74 26.61
CA THR A 98 -26.21 -3.25 26.48
C THR A 98 -26.17 -1.72 26.50
N GLY A 99 -27.15 -1.05 25.89
CA GLY A 99 -27.33 0.41 25.95
C GLY A 99 -27.61 0.92 27.37
N ALA A 100 -28.40 0.18 28.17
CA ALA A 100 -28.65 0.49 29.58
C ALA A 100 -27.40 0.32 30.47
N LYS A 101 -26.45 -0.55 30.08
CA LYS A 101 -25.15 -0.71 30.78
C LYS A 101 -24.09 0.33 30.36
N HIS A 102 -24.30 1.07 29.26
CA HIS A 102 -23.36 2.11 28.80
C HIS A 102 -23.66 3.49 29.40
N GLY A 103 -24.71 3.64 30.22
CA GLY A 103 -25.00 4.86 30.98
C GLY A 103 -24.19 5.04 32.28
N LEU A 104 -23.35 4.07 32.68
CA LEU A 104 -22.69 4.08 33.99
C LEU A 104 -21.19 3.70 33.99
N LEU A 105 -20.53 3.60 32.83
CA LEU A 105 -19.08 3.39 32.73
C LEU A 105 -18.48 4.17 31.56
N LEU A 106 -18.57 5.50 31.62
CA LEU A 106 -17.56 6.36 30.99
C LEU A 106 -16.45 6.56 32.01
N ILE A 107 -15.51 5.62 32.05
CA ILE A 107 -14.20 5.88 32.64
C ILE A 107 -13.54 6.91 31.72
N PRO A 108 -13.18 8.11 32.19
CA PRO A 108 -12.45 9.07 31.37
C PRO A 108 -11.09 8.49 31.02
N SER A 109 -10.72 8.55 29.73
CA SER A 109 -9.37 8.21 29.28
C SER A 109 -8.33 9.07 30.01
N PRO A 110 -7.19 8.53 30.45
CA PRO A 110 -6.16 9.31 31.12
C PRO A 110 -5.33 10.06 30.06
N PHE A 111 -5.93 11.07 29.44
CA PHE A 111 -5.21 12.11 28.70
C PHE A 111 -5.51 13.43 29.39
N HIS A 112 -4.85 13.64 30.52
CA HIS A 112 -4.74 14.97 31.10
C HIS A 112 -3.79 15.79 30.22
N TYR A 113 -4.35 16.71 29.44
CA TYR A 113 -3.60 17.87 28.96
C TYR A 113 -3.19 18.66 30.20
N GLY A 114 -1.89 18.65 30.53
CA GLY A 114 -1.34 19.46 31.60
C GLY A 114 -1.46 20.94 31.22
N THR A 115 -2.44 21.62 31.80
CA THR A 115 -2.51 23.08 31.80
C THR A 115 -1.42 23.59 32.72
N PHE A 116 -0.41 24.26 32.15
CA PHE A 116 0.54 25.06 32.91
C PHE A 116 -0.21 26.15 33.68
N THR A 117 -0.18 26.09 35.01
CA THR A 117 -0.46 27.25 35.86
C THR A 117 0.59 27.35 36.94
N SER A 118 1.38 28.41 36.84
CA SER A 118 2.23 28.98 37.87
C SER A 118 1.46 29.22 39.18
N ASN A 119 2.00 28.71 40.29
CA ASN A 119 1.74 29.20 41.66
C ASN A 119 2.32 30.62 41.82
N PRO A 120 1.91 31.45 42.83
CA PRO A 120 1.55 31.03 44.19
C PRO A 120 0.43 31.81 44.94
N SER A 121 0.12 31.28 46.14
CA SER A 121 -0.41 31.93 47.37
C SER A 121 -1.86 32.41 47.42
N LEU A 122 -2.72 31.74 48.21
CA LEU A 122 -3.14 32.13 49.57
C LEU A 122 -4.15 31.11 50.15
N MET A 123 -4.12 30.93 51.46
CA MET A 123 -5.05 30.09 52.24
C MET A 123 -6.47 30.67 52.24
N ASP A 124 -7.51 29.82 52.24
CA ASP A 124 -8.34 29.55 53.42
C ASP A 124 -9.61 28.75 53.09
N ASN A 125 -10.07 28.02 54.11
CA ASN A 125 -11.26 27.18 54.18
C ASN A 125 -12.56 27.91 53.79
N GLU A 126 -13.53 27.20 53.21
CA GLU A 126 -14.88 26.99 53.78
C GLU A 126 -15.87 26.32 52.81
N SER A 127 -16.97 25.87 53.39
CA SER A 127 -17.96 24.89 52.98
C SER A 127 -19.00 25.33 51.93
N LEU A 128 -19.45 24.33 51.16
CA LEU A 128 -20.85 23.99 50.85
C LEU A 128 -21.90 25.13 50.80
N SER A 129 -22.27 25.57 49.60
CA SER A 129 -23.64 25.56 49.02
C SER A 129 -23.80 26.59 47.89
N ASP A 130 -24.60 26.23 46.90
CA ASP A 130 -25.27 27.09 45.91
C ASP A 130 -24.42 27.95 44.95
N MET A 131 -24.13 27.40 43.76
CA MET A 131 -24.15 28.22 42.54
C MET A 131 -24.54 27.38 41.32
N LYS A 132 -25.73 27.68 40.80
CA LYS A 132 -26.40 26.99 39.70
C LYS A 132 -26.15 27.80 38.43
N ASP A 133 -24.98 27.62 37.82
CA ASP A 133 -24.61 28.39 36.62
C ASP A 133 -24.93 27.65 35.31
N TYR A 134 -25.63 28.39 34.47
CA TYR A 134 -26.00 28.14 33.08
C TYR A 134 -24.79 27.73 32.23
N TYR A 135 -24.74 26.46 31.80
CA TYR A 135 -23.93 26.06 30.65
C TYR A 135 -24.68 26.40 29.36
N GLN A 136 -24.36 27.54 28.77
CA GLN A 136 -24.77 27.89 27.42
C GLN A 136 -23.62 27.48 26.48
N PRO A 137 -23.73 26.41 25.68
CA PRO A 137 -22.70 26.06 24.72
C PRO A 137 -22.71 27.12 23.63
N SER A 138 -21.64 27.93 23.58
CA SER A 138 -21.40 28.84 22.46
C SER A 138 -21.29 28.01 21.18
N LYS A 139 -22.35 28.05 20.38
CA LYS A 139 -22.33 27.56 19.00
C LYS A 139 -21.35 28.44 18.23
N MET A 140 -20.09 28.01 18.10
CA MET A 140 -19.20 28.56 17.08
C MET A 140 -19.72 28.12 15.71
N ASN A 141 -20.53 28.98 15.10
CA ASN A 141 -20.88 28.91 13.69
C ASN A 141 -19.64 29.33 12.87
N ILE A 142 -18.80 28.36 12.51
CA ILE A 142 -17.68 28.59 11.60
C ILE A 142 -18.25 28.65 10.17
N SER A 143 -18.42 29.87 9.65
CA SER A 143 -18.72 30.07 8.23
C SER A 143 -17.39 30.14 7.46
N TYR A 144 -17.07 29.06 6.73
CA TYR A 144 -15.79 28.76 6.08
C TYR A 144 -15.13 29.88 5.23
N VAL A 145 -15.87 30.92 4.83
CA VAL A 145 -15.39 31.92 3.87
C VAL A 145 -14.82 33.18 4.54
N LYS A 146 -15.31 33.56 5.74
CA LYS A 146 -14.87 34.80 6.41
C LYS A 146 -13.59 34.64 7.23
N ASP A 147 -13.29 33.43 7.67
CA ASP A 147 -12.18 33.17 8.59
C ASP A 147 -10.88 32.74 7.88
N TYR A 148 -10.88 32.64 6.55
CA TYR A 148 -9.69 32.21 5.79
C TYR A 148 -8.46 33.12 5.98
N PRO A 149 -8.58 34.47 6.01
CA PRO A 149 -7.46 35.35 6.30
C PRO A 149 -6.91 35.15 7.72
N SER A 150 -7.81 34.92 8.68
CA SER A 150 -7.51 34.66 10.08
C SER A 150 -6.78 33.33 10.26
N ILE A 151 -7.26 32.27 9.60
CA ILE A 151 -6.64 30.95 9.57
C ILE A 151 -5.26 31.02 8.91
N LYS A 152 -5.12 31.77 7.81
CA LYS A 152 -3.84 31.96 7.14
C LYS A 152 -2.82 32.64 8.06
N LEU A 153 -3.22 33.69 8.77
CA LEU A 153 -2.35 34.37 9.74
C LEU A 153 -1.92 33.42 10.88
N ILE A 154 -2.83 32.58 11.36
CA ILE A 154 -2.53 31.55 12.36
C ILE A 154 -1.54 30.53 11.81
N ILE A 155 -1.76 30.02 10.60
CA ILE A 155 -0.84 29.09 9.93
C ILE A 155 0.53 29.76 9.78
N ASP A 156 0.61 30.98 9.27
CA ASP A 156 1.87 31.70 9.08
C ASP A 156 2.59 31.94 10.43
N THR A 157 1.84 32.21 11.51
CA THR A 157 2.38 32.36 12.87
C THR A 157 2.89 31.03 13.44
N ILE A 158 2.20 29.92 13.17
CA ILE A 158 2.63 28.58 13.58
C ILE A 158 3.86 28.17 12.78
N THR A 159 3.83 28.35 11.46
CA THR A 159 4.90 27.97 10.53
C THR A 159 6.17 28.79 10.76
N SER A 160 6.05 30.04 11.21
CA SER A 160 7.21 30.87 11.60
C SER A 160 7.80 30.51 12.97
N LYS A 161 7.06 29.78 13.81
CA LYS A 161 7.51 29.29 15.12
C LYS A 161 7.95 27.83 15.12
N ILE A 162 7.60 27.07 14.08
CA ILE A 162 7.99 25.68 13.89
C ILE A 162 9.15 25.62 12.89
N GLU A 163 10.32 25.22 13.36
CA GLU A 163 11.41 24.85 12.46
C GLU A 163 11.15 23.42 11.95
N PHE A 164 10.76 23.30 10.68
CA PHE A 164 10.61 21.98 10.05
C PHE A 164 11.99 21.42 9.73
N ILE A 165 12.55 20.64 10.65
CA ILE A 165 13.77 19.90 10.40
C ILE A 165 13.49 18.90 9.27
N THR A 166 14.22 19.02 8.16
CA THR A 166 14.13 18.03 7.10
C THR A 166 14.68 16.70 7.60
N ARG A 167 13.81 15.69 7.67
CA ARG A 167 14.19 14.33 8.04
C ARG A 167 15.35 13.85 7.16
N GLN A 168 16.45 13.44 7.79
CA GLN A 168 17.56 12.80 7.10
C GLN A 168 17.27 11.31 6.93
N ARG A 169 17.68 10.76 5.77
CA ARG A 169 17.56 9.33 5.53
C ARG A 169 18.56 8.59 6.42
N PRO A 170 18.14 7.54 7.17
CA PRO A 170 19.04 6.71 7.96
C PRO A 170 20.13 6.05 7.10
N ASP A 171 21.24 5.69 7.73
CA ASP A 171 22.31 4.96 7.03
C ASP A 171 21.90 3.51 6.75
N LEU A 172 22.43 2.95 5.67
CA LEU A 172 22.11 1.58 5.25
C LEU A 172 22.53 0.54 6.30
N GLU A 173 23.64 0.77 7.01
CA GLU A 173 24.11 -0.14 8.05
C GLU A 173 23.19 -0.14 9.29
N GLU A 174 22.56 0.98 9.61
CA GLU A 174 21.58 1.07 10.70
C GLU A 174 20.32 0.27 10.34
N LEU A 175 19.81 0.44 9.12
CA LEU A 175 18.68 -0.35 8.62
C LEU A 175 18.99 -1.85 8.62
N ARG A 176 20.23 -2.24 8.26
CA ARG A 176 20.67 -3.64 8.25
C ARG A 176 20.76 -4.22 9.67
N LYS A 177 21.27 -3.46 10.63
CA LYS A 177 21.28 -3.87 12.04
C LYS A 177 19.88 -4.09 12.58
N GLN A 178 18.94 -3.25 12.15
CA GLN A 178 17.55 -3.33 12.60
C GLN A 178 16.81 -4.54 12.02
N GLU A 179 17.04 -4.88 10.75
CA GLU A 179 16.33 -5.97 10.05
C GLU A 179 17.29 -6.94 9.34
N PRO A 180 18.19 -7.61 10.07
CA PRO A 180 19.28 -8.38 9.48
C PRO A 180 18.78 -9.51 8.58
N HIS A 181 17.70 -10.18 8.98
CA HIS A 181 17.09 -11.26 8.22
C HIS A 181 16.55 -10.79 6.86
N MET A 182 15.90 -9.61 6.83
CA MET A 182 15.37 -9.06 5.59
C MET A 182 16.49 -8.75 4.60
N PHE A 183 17.62 -8.18 5.08
CA PHE A 183 18.80 -7.91 4.26
C PHE A 183 19.61 -9.15 3.89
N SER A 184 19.45 -10.28 4.59
CA SER A 184 20.07 -11.55 4.18
C SER A 184 19.29 -12.25 3.06
N VAL A 185 17.98 -12.05 2.99
CA VAL A 185 17.09 -12.71 2.02
C VAL A 185 16.99 -11.90 0.73
N ILE A 186 16.83 -10.58 0.82
CA ILE A 186 16.68 -9.70 -0.34
C ILE A 186 18.06 -9.20 -0.79
N PRO A 187 18.50 -9.50 -2.03
CA PRO A 187 19.78 -9.03 -2.52
C PRO A 187 19.75 -7.54 -2.88
N ASN A 188 20.95 -6.95 -3.02
CA ASN A 188 21.12 -5.57 -3.48
C ASN A 188 21.27 -5.44 -5.01
N LYS A 189 21.34 -6.56 -5.73
CA LYS A 189 21.50 -6.61 -7.19
C LYS A 189 20.41 -7.49 -7.80
N PHE A 190 19.81 -7.00 -8.86
CA PHE A 190 18.68 -7.63 -9.54
C PHE A 190 18.99 -7.88 -11.02
N LEU A 191 18.21 -8.77 -11.63
CA LEU A 191 18.34 -9.15 -13.04
C LEU A 191 18.07 -7.96 -13.99
N PRO A 192 18.99 -7.64 -14.92
CA PRO A 192 18.89 -6.45 -15.78
C PRO A 192 17.85 -6.55 -16.93
N ASN A 193 17.41 -7.77 -17.22
CA ASN A 193 16.45 -8.11 -18.28
C ASN A 193 14.98 -8.11 -17.80
N SER A 194 14.73 -7.84 -16.51
CA SER A 194 13.40 -7.70 -15.93
C SER A 194 13.12 -6.23 -15.55
N LYS A 195 11.87 -5.77 -15.72
CA LYS A 195 11.42 -4.48 -15.17
C LYS A 195 11.27 -4.55 -13.64
N ASN A 196 10.87 -5.72 -13.14
CA ASN A 196 10.72 -5.98 -11.71
C ASN A 196 12.08 -6.33 -11.11
N PRO A 197 12.39 -5.90 -9.87
CA PRO A 197 13.59 -6.35 -9.17
C PRO A 197 13.49 -7.84 -8.87
N CYS A 198 14.06 -8.67 -9.74
CA CYS A 198 14.03 -10.12 -9.62
C CYS A 198 15.43 -10.70 -9.45
N TRP A 199 15.53 -11.86 -8.83
CA TRP A 199 16.76 -12.63 -8.65
C TRP A 199 16.47 -14.13 -8.56
N TYR A 200 17.49 -14.94 -8.79
CA TYR A 200 17.41 -16.38 -8.58
C TYR A 200 17.84 -16.73 -7.16
N GLU A 201 16.98 -17.46 -6.46
CA GLU A 201 17.24 -17.99 -5.12
C GLU A 201 17.45 -19.50 -5.23
N GLU A 202 18.54 -20.01 -4.66
CA GLU A 202 18.84 -21.45 -4.65
C GLU A 202 17.80 -22.18 -3.80
N TYR A 203 17.10 -23.13 -4.39
CA TYR A 203 16.15 -23.99 -3.71
C TYR A 203 16.83 -25.31 -3.33
N ARG A 204 16.89 -25.58 -2.02
CA ARG A 204 17.54 -26.77 -1.44
C ARG A 204 16.56 -27.85 -0.98
N GLY A 205 15.26 -27.67 -1.20
CA GLY A 205 14.24 -28.64 -0.81
C GLY A 205 14.13 -29.81 -1.78
N ASN A 206 13.47 -30.89 -1.33
CA ASN A 206 13.24 -32.10 -2.12
C ASN A 206 11.91 -32.03 -2.88
N THR A 207 11.72 -32.92 -3.87
CA THR A 207 10.51 -32.92 -4.73
C THR A 207 9.19 -33.00 -3.97
N THR A 208 9.21 -33.61 -2.80
CA THR A 208 8.05 -33.82 -1.93
C THR A 208 7.83 -32.70 -0.91
N THR A 209 8.79 -31.79 -0.74
CA THR A 209 8.69 -30.70 0.24
C THR A 209 7.76 -29.62 -0.30
N ASP A 210 6.74 -29.27 0.48
CA ASP A 210 5.84 -28.16 0.17
C ASP A 210 6.50 -26.83 0.59
N PRO A 211 6.93 -25.97 -0.35
CA PRO A 211 7.62 -24.73 -0.02
C PRO A 211 6.68 -23.68 0.61
N TYR A 212 5.36 -23.88 0.56
CA TYR A 212 4.37 -22.93 1.06
C TYR A 212 3.65 -23.43 2.33
N ALA A 213 4.00 -24.61 2.85
CA ALA A 213 3.27 -25.26 3.95
C ALA A 213 3.23 -24.41 5.22
N THR A 214 4.29 -23.65 5.50
CA THR A 214 4.42 -22.80 6.69
C THR A 214 4.05 -21.34 6.44
N ASN A 215 3.54 -21.01 5.25
CA ASN A 215 3.26 -19.62 4.90
C ASN A 215 2.09 -19.07 5.74
N SER A 216 2.36 -18.03 6.51
CA SER A 216 1.40 -17.43 7.44
C SER A 216 0.16 -16.91 6.72
N TYR A 217 0.26 -16.39 5.49
CA TYR A 217 -0.91 -15.95 4.72
C TYR A 217 -1.83 -17.10 4.31
N ALA A 218 -1.28 -18.29 4.05
CA ALA A 218 -2.07 -19.46 3.67
C ALA A 218 -2.98 -19.94 4.81
N LEU A 219 -2.56 -19.79 6.06
CA LEU A 219 -3.29 -20.30 7.23
C LEU A 219 -4.60 -19.56 7.50
N TYR A 220 -4.68 -18.26 7.19
CA TYR A 220 -5.81 -17.41 7.60
C TYR A 220 -6.95 -17.26 6.57
N SER A 221 -6.80 -17.78 5.35
CA SER A 221 -7.81 -17.57 4.29
C SER A 221 -7.95 -18.75 3.35
N LYS A 222 -9.17 -19.28 3.22
CA LYS A 222 -9.52 -20.34 2.27
C LYS A 222 -9.16 -19.98 0.82
N ARG A 223 -9.35 -18.72 0.43
CA ARG A 223 -9.01 -18.25 -0.92
C ARG A 223 -7.51 -18.34 -1.19
N PHE A 224 -6.68 -18.07 -0.18
CA PHE A 224 -5.23 -18.07 -0.34
C PHE A 224 -4.68 -19.48 -0.36
N ARG A 225 -5.27 -20.39 0.42
CA ARG A 225 -4.97 -21.84 0.34
C ARG A 225 -5.06 -22.37 -1.09
N ILE A 226 -6.11 -22.00 -1.84
CA ILE A 226 -6.28 -22.44 -3.24
C ILE A 226 -5.11 -21.97 -4.13
N ILE A 227 -4.66 -20.73 -3.97
CA ILE A 227 -3.55 -20.17 -4.76
C ILE A 227 -2.25 -20.89 -4.41
N PHE A 228 -1.96 -21.07 -3.12
CA PHE A 228 -0.76 -21.79 -2.67
C PHE A 228 -0.80 -23.27 -3.02
N ASP A 229 -1.97 -23.92 -2.97
CA ASP A 229 -2.17 -25.29 -3.45
C ASP A 229 -1.86 -25.42 -4.94
N TYR A 230 -2.25 -24.43 -5.75
CA TYR A 230 -1.88 -24.38 -7.16
C TYR A 230 -0.39 -24.18 -7.34
N LEU A 231 0.20 -23.18 -6.67
CA LEU A 231 1.63 -22.87 -6.76
C LEU A 231 2.49 -24.07 -6.37
N ARG A 232 2.13 -24.78 -5.31
CA ARG A 232 2.77 -26.02 -4.88
C ARG A 232 2.82 -27.07 -5.99
N LYS A 233 1.68 -27.31 -6.65
CA LYS A 233 1.57 -28.33 -7.71
C LYS A 233 2.46 -28.03 -8.91
N VAL A 234 2.64 -26.74 -9.22
CA VAL A 234 3.42 -26.30 -10.40
C VAL A 234 4.85 -25.89 -10.06
N PHE A 235 5.23 -25.89 -8.78
CA PHE A 235 6.48 -25.32 -8.29
C PHE A 235 7.71 -25.90 -8.99
N TRP A 236 7.82 -27.23 -9.00
CA TRP A 236 8.95 -27.94 -9.60
C TRP A 236 9.14 -27.65 -11.09
N ASN A 237 8.04 -27.58 -11.84
CA ASN A 237 8.08 -27.31 -13.28
C ASN A 237 8.53 -25.88 -13.61
N HIS A 238 8.47 -24.96 -12.63
CA HIS A 238 8.89 -23.58 -12.80
C HIS A 238 10.27 -23.30 -12.19
N LEU A 239 10.98 -24.30 -11.67
CA LEU A 239 12.36 -24.08 -11.25
C LEU A 239 13.26 -23.92 -12.47
N TYR A 240 14.25 -23.04 -12.34
CA TYR A 240 15.36 -22.99 -13.27
C TYR A 240 16.42 -24.00 -12.85
N HIS A 241 16.72 -24.93 -13.73
CA HIS A 241 17.68 -26.00 -13.50
C HIS A 241 19.01 -25.63 -14.14
N TYR A 242 20.08 -25.63 -13.35
CA TYR A 242 21.43 -25.40 -13.84
C TYR A 242 22.41 -26.31 -13.12
N LYS A 243 23.00 -27.25 -13.87
CA LYS A 243 23.76 -28.38 -13.31
C LYS A 243 22.90 -29.13 -12.30
N ASP A 244 23.45 -29.48 -11.15
CA ASP A 244 22.77 -30.20 -10.05
C ASP A 244 22.05 -29.26 -9.07
N LYS A 245 21.79 -28.01 -9.46
CA LYS A 245 21.14 -27.00 -8.61
C LYS A 245 19.82 -26.52 -9.20
N HIS A 246 18.91 -26.21 -8.29
CA HIS A 246 17.58 -25.70 -8.59
C HIS A 246 17.45 -24.27 -8.10
N TYR A 247 16.87 -23.41 -8.92
CA TYR A 247 16.70 -22.01 -8.60
C TYR A 247 15.24 -21.59 -8.81
N ARG A 248 14.65 -20.94 -7.81
CA ARG A 248 13.36 -20.27 -7.97
C ARG A 248 13.58 -18.79 -8.32
N LEU A 249 12.80 -18.25 -9.23
CA LEU A 249 12.81 -16.82 -9.51
C LEU A 249 11.98 -16.10 -8.45
N ARG A 250 12.60 -15.18 -7.72
CA ARG A 250 11.94 -14.26 -6.79
C ARG A 250 11.87 -12.87 -7.40
N CYS A 251 10.81 -12.13 -7.10
CA CYS A 251 10.62 -10.78 -7.58
C CYS A 251 9.97 -9.89 -6.51
N LEU A 252 10.44 -8.66 -6.42
CA LEU A 252 9.76 -7.58 -5.69
C LEU A 252 8.81 -6.81 -6.61
N PRO A 253 7.82 -6.08 -6.05
CA PRO A 253 6.96 -5.19 -6.81
C PRO A 253 7.76 -4.13 -7.58
N HIS A 254 7.40 -3.87 -8.83
CA HIS A 254 7.92 -2.71 -9.56
C HIS A 254 7.30 -1.39 -9.07
N PHE A 255 6.05 -1.45 -8.63
CA PHE A 255 5.32 -0.29 -8.11
C PHE A 255 4.45 -0.66 -6.90
N TYR A 256 4.12 0.36 -6.12
CA TYR A 256 3.30 0.26 -4.92
C TYR A 256 2.15 1.27 -4.96
N ILE A 257 0.92 0.81 -4.73
CA ILE A 257 -0.22 1.67 -4.43
C ILE A 257 -0.26 1.83 -2.91
N ILE A 258 0.38 2.88 -2.40
CA ILE A 258 0.68 3.02 -0.97
C ILE A 258 -0.40 3.75 -0.18
N GLY A 259 -1.35 4.40 -0.86
CA GLY A 259 -2.39 5.18 -0.18
C GLY A 259 -3.18 6.10 -1.08
N GLN A 260 -4.09 6.91 -0.53
CA GLN A 260 -4.59 6.82 0.85
C GLN A 260 -5.87 5.98 0.96
N PRO A 261 -6.18 5.46 2.16
CA PRO A 261 -7.47 4.81 2.42
C PRO A 261 -8.63 5.73 2.02
N LYS A 262 -9.72 5.12 1.54
CA LYS A 262 -10.95 5.84 1.10
C LYS A 262 -10.78 6.81 -0.08
N CYS A 263 -9.63 6.78 -0.76
CA CYS A 263 -9.36 7.59 -1.95
C CYS A 263 -9.53 6.82 -3.28
N GLY A 264 -10.18 5.65 -3.28
CA GLY A 264 -10.41 4.86 -4.50
C GLY A 264 -9.30 3.88 -4.88
N THR A 265 -8.37 3.56 -3.98
CA THR A 265 -7.24 2.64 -4.23
C THR A 265 -7.69 1.25 -4.71
N THR A 266 -8.83 0.74 -4.22
CA THR A 266 -9.39 -0.53 -4.69
C THR A 266 -9.88 -0.47 -6.14
N ASP A 267 -10.54 0.62 -6.53
CA ASP A 267 -10.99 0.81 -7.92
C ASP A 267 -9.79 0.90 -8.87
N LEU A 268 -8.75 1.66 -8.50
CA LEU A 268 -7.51 1.70 -9.27
C LEU A 268 -6.84 0.32 -9.36
N TYR A 269 -6.74 -0.41 -8.26
CA TYR A 269 -6.19 -1.76 -8.23
C TYR A 269 -6.94 -2.70 -9.19
N ASP A 270 -8.28 -2.71 -9.11
CA ASP A 270 -9.11 -3.60 -9.92
C ASP A 270 -9.01 -3.26 -11.41
N ARG A 271 -8.95 -1.97 -11.78
CA ARG A 271 -8.74 -1.52 -13.16
C ARG A 271 -7.35 -1.88 -13.68
N LEU A 272 -6.30 -1.65 -12.89
CA LEU A 272 -4.93 -2.00 -13.30
C LEU A 272 -4.77 -3.50 -13.51
N ARG A 273 -5.47 -4.34 -12.73
CA ARG A 273 -5.43 -5.79 -12.88
C ARG A 273 -5.98 -6.27 -14.23
N LEU A 274 -6.79 -5.46 -14.93
CA LEU A 274 -7.28 -5.78 -16.27
C LEU A 274 -6.19 -5.65 -17.35
N HIS A 275 -5.09 -4.95 -17.08
CA HIS A 275 -4.03 -4.75 -18.07
C HIS A 275 -3.22 -6.05 -18.28
N PRO A 276 -3.00 -6.51 -19.53
CA PRO A 276 -2.37 -7.80 -19.81
C PRO A 276 -0.95 -7.92 -19.27
N ASP A 277 -0.21 -6.81 -19.16
CA ASP A 277 1.16 -6.76 -18.63
C ASP A 277 1.24 -6.37 -17.14
N VAL A 278 0.11 -6.19 -16.44
CA VAL A 278 0.13 -5.86 -15.00
C VAL A 278 -0.29 -7.07 -14.20
N ARG A 279 0.54 -7.43 -13.22
CA ARG A 279 0.25 -8.44 -12.21
C ARG A 279 0.33 -7.82 -10.83
N PHE A 280 -0.29 -8.48 -9.86
CA PHE A 280 -0.22 -8.09 -8.46
C PHE A 280 0.20 -9.28 -7.62
N SER A 281 0.51 -9.02 -6.34
CA SER A 281 0.55 -10.07 -5.33
C SER A 281 -0.72 -10.94 -5.37
N ALA A 282 -0.58 -12.20 -4.97
CA ALA A 282 -1.67 -13.17 -4.83
C ALA A 282 -2.85 -12.62 -4.00
N ILE A 283 -2.56 -11.66 -3.12
CA ILE A 283 -3.52 -10.99 -2.25
C ILE A 283 -3.39 -9.47 -2.40
N LYS A 284 -4.51 -8.76 -2.41
CA LYS A 284 -4.52 -7.30 -2.21
C LYS A 284 -4.28 -7.01 -0.72
N GLU A 285 -3.62 -5.90 -0.43
CA GLU A 285 -3.40 -5.43 0.94
C GLU A 285 -2.71 -6.47 1.84
N PRO A 286 -1.55 -7.02 1.45
CA PRO A 286 -0.79 -7.92 2.30
C PRO A 286 -0.39 -7.31 3.65
N HIS A 287 -0.31 -5.97 3.73
CA HIS A 287 0.06 -5.23 4.94
C HIS A 287 1.36 -5.71 5.58
N TRP A 288 2.26 -6.30 4.77
CA TRP A 288 3.51 -6.89 5.27
C TRP A 288 4.41 -5.81 5.84
N TRP A 289 4.74 -4.80 5.03
CA TRP A 289 5.59 -3.68 5.41
C TRP A 289 5.17 -2.99 6.72
N THR A 290 3.86 -2.92 6.99
CA THR A 290 3.28 -2.13 8.10
C THR A 290 2.89 -2.92 9.32
N ARG A 291 2.13 -4.02 9.19
CA ARG A 291 1.49 -4.69 10.34
C ARG A 291 1.97 -6.12 10.50
N LYS A 292 1.89 -6.91 9.43
CA LYS A 292 2.14 -8.36 9.48
C LYS A 292 3.61 -8.69 9.77
N ARG A 293 4.56 -7.89 9.25
CA ARG A 293 5.99 -7.99 9.63
C ARG A 293 6.22 -7.84 11.13
N PHE A 294 5.37 -7.10 11.82
CA PHE A 294 5.47 -6.85 13.26
C PHE A 294 4.54 -7.73 14.10
N GLY A 295 3.89 -8.73 13.51
CA GLY A 295 2.97 -9.59 14.25
C GLY A 295 1.62 -8.94 14.58
N ILE A 296 1.31 -7.77 14.00
CA ILE A 296 0.05 -7.07 14.24
C ILE A 296 -1.00 -7.61 13.26
N ILE A 297 -1.89 -8.48 13.74
CA ILE A 297 -3.00 -9.01 12.93
C ILE A 297 -4.26 -8.18 13.15
N ARG A 298 -4.64 -7.99 14.41
CA ARG A 298 -5.65 -7.02 14.85
C ARG A 298 -5.11 -6.28 16.06
N LEU A 299 -5.34 -4.97 16.13
CA LEU A 299 -4.85 -4.12 17.23
C LEU A 299 -5.30 -4.59 18.63
N ARG A 300 -6.42 -5.32 18.70
CA ARG A 300 -7.00 -5.80 19.97
C ARG A 300 -6.51 -7.18 20.39
N ASP A 301 -5.93 -7.95 19.47
CA ASP A 301 -5.64 -9.38 19.67
C ASP A 301 -4.21 -9.61 20.21
N GLY A 302 -3.48 -8.54 20.56
CA GLY A 302 -2.08 -8.58 20.97
C GLY A 302 -1.11 -8.82 19.80
N PHE A 303 0.15 -9.10 20.13
CA PHE A 303 1.17 -9.46 19.14
C PHE A 303 1.13 -10.96 18.86
N HIS A 304 1.12 -11.30 17.59
CA HIS A 304 1.33 -12.66 17.09
C HIS A 304 2.76 -12.83 16.58
N ASP A 305 3.07 -14.04 16.14
CA ASP A 305 4.30 -14.29 15.41
C ASP A 305 4.40 -13.39 14.17
N ARG A 306 5.61 -12.87 13.95
CA ARG A 306 5.92 -12.00 12.82
C ARG A 306 5.85 -12.81 11.53
N TYR A 307 5.32 -12.18 10.48
CA TYR A 307 5.31 -12.81 9.16
C TYR A 307 6.71 -12.62 8.55
N PRO A 308 7.46 -13.71 8.31
CA PRO A 308 8.79 -13.62 7.74
C PRO A 308 8.76 -13.00 6.33
N VAL A 309 9.91 -12.55 5.84
CA VAL A 309 10.00 -11.88 4.52
C VAL A 309 9.70 -12.86 3.38
N GLU A 310 10.03 -14.13 3.57
CA GLU A 310 9.74 -15.23 2.66
C GLU A 310 8.24 -15.35 2.41
N ASP A 311 7.44 -15.25 3.47
CA ASP A 311 5.97 -15.32 3.35
C ASP A 311 5.41 -14.20 2.47
N TYR A 312 6.04 -13.01 2.53
CA TYR A 312 5.72 -11.89 1.67
C TYR A 312 6.19 -12.11 0.23
N LEU A 313 7.40 -12.63 0.04
CA LEU A 313 7.95 -12.92 -1.28
C LEU A 313 7.14 -13.98 -2.03
N ASP A 314 6.64 -15.00 -1.33
CA ASP A 314 5.79 -16.05 -1.89
C ASP A 314 4.50 -15.51 -2.52
N LEU A 315 4.01 -14.35 -2.06
CA LEU A 315 2.82 -13.71 -2.66
C LEU A 315 3.05 -13.29 -4.11
N PHE A 316 4.31 -13.19 -4.56
CA PHE A 316 4.66 -12.78 -5.91
C PHE A 316 5.04 -13.95 -6.82
N ASP A 317 5.09 -15.18 -6.31
CA ASP A 317 5.59 -16.33 -7.07
C ASP A 317 4.76 -16.64 -8.31
N LEU A 318 3.44 -16.45 -8.25
CA LEU A 318 2.58 -16.60 -9.43
C LEU A 318 2.99 -15.66 -10.56
N ALA A 319 3.30 -14.40 -10.23
CA ALA A 319 3.75 -13.42 -11.21
C ALA A 319 5.20 -13.68 -11.63
N ALA A 320 6.06 -14.14 -10.71
CA ALA A 320 7.43 -14.52 -11.02
C ALA A 320 7.49 -15.70 -12.01
N HIS A 321 6.64 -16.71 -11.86
CA HIS A 321 6.51 -17.82 -12.83
C HIS A 321 6.16 -17.33 -14.23
N GLN A 322 5.24 -16.36 -14.35
CA GLN A 322 4.89 -15.75 -15.64
C GLN A 322 6.03 -14.92 -16.23
N ILE A 323 6.81 -14.24 -15.39
CA ILE A 323 8.00 -13.53 -15.82
C ILE A 323 9.06 -14.53 -16.32
N GLN A 324 9.26 -15.61 -15.59
CA GLN A 324 10.25 -16.62 -15.88
C GLN A 324 9.96 -17.34 -17.21
N SER A 325 8.70 -17.69 -17.47
CA SER A 325 8.32 -18.34 -18.73
C SER A 325 8.62 -17.45 -19.94
N VAL A 326 8.41 -16.13 -19.83
CA VAL A 326 8.80 -15.16 -20.85
C VAL A 326 10.32 -15.07 -21.00
N LEU A 327 11.07 -15.03 -19.90
CA LEU A 327 12.53 -14.96 -19.91
C LEU A 327 13.19 -16.21 -20.51
N GLN A 328 12.59 -17.38 -20.33
CA GLN A 328 13.10 -18.65 -20.85
C GLN A 328 12.75 -18.86 -22.32
N SER A 329 11.69 -18.23 -22.83
CA SER A 329 11.26 -18.38 -24.23
C SER A 329 12.32 -17.90 -25.23
N ASP A 330 12.63 -18.74 -26.22
CA ASP A 330 13.73 -18.49 -27.17
C ASP A 330 13.50 -17.25 -28.06
N ALA A 331 12.23 -16.87 -28.27
CA ALA A 331 11.84 -15.65 -28.99
C ALA A 331 12.35 -14.34 -28.33
N VAL A 332 12.61 -14.36 -27.01
CA VAL A 332 13.16 -13.21 -26.27
C VAL A 332 14.69 -13.16 -26.39
N LYS A 333 15.36 -14.32 -26.45
CA LYS A 333 16.82 -14.39 -26.61
C LYS A 333 17.29 -13.85 -27.95
N GLU A 334 16.50 -14.04 -29.02
CA GLU A 334 16.87 -13.57 -30.35
C GLU A 334 16.56 -12.09 -30.63
N ARG A 335 15.57 -11.50 -29.94
CA ARG A 335 15.13 -10.11 -30.20
C ARG A 335 15.52 -9.09 -29.13
N GLY A 336 16.22 -9.49 -28.06
CA GLY A 336 16.56 -8.58 -26.95
C GLY A 336 15.33 -7.92 -26.32
N LYS A 337 14.15 -8.54 -26.46
CA LYS A 337 12.86 -7.94 -26.10
C LYS A 337 12.65 -8.09 -24.60
N ARG A 338 12.81 -6.99 -23.84
CA ARG A 338 12.53 -6.95 -22.40
C ARG A 338 11.12 -7.45 -22.10
N ASN A 339 10.97 -8.21 -21.01
CA ASN A 339 9.67 -8.58 -20.50
C ASN A 339 8.90 -7.31 -20.08
N ASN A 340 7.66 -7.19 -20.54
CA ASN A 340 6.80 -6.04 -20.24
C ASN A 340 6.01 -6.18 -18.95
N ILE A 341 5.91 -7.40 -18.39
CA ILE A 341 5.14 -7.68 -17.18
C ILE A 341 5.71 -6.88 -16.01
N ILE A 342 4.85 -6.16 -15.30
CA ILE A 342 5.17 -5.44 -14.06
C ILE A 342 4.28 -5.93 -12.91
N ILE A 343 4.86 -6.03 -11.73
CA ILE A 343 4.22 -6.47 -10.50
C ILE A 343 3.89 -5.25 -9.64
N GLY A 344 2.65 -5.17 -9.18
CA GLY A 344 2.19 -4.20 -8.21
C GLY A 344 1.97 -4.83 -6.84
N GLU A 345 2.18 -4.03 -5.80
CA GLU A 345 1.64 -4.26 -4.45
C GLU A 345 0.69 -3.12 -4.11
N ALA A 346 -0.37 -3.40 -3.37
CA ALA A 346 -1.39 -2.39 -3.07
C ALA A 346 -1.81 -2.50 -1.61
N SER A 347 -1.10 -1.80 -0.74
CA SER A 347 -1.42 -1.63 0.68
C SER A 347 -1.51 -0.16 1.00
N ALA A 348 -2.75 0.34 1.15
CA ALA A 348 -2.98 1.76 1.47
C ALA A 348 -2.42 2.18 2.85
N SER A 349 -2.07 1.22 3.70
CA SER A 349 -1.40 1.45 4.98
C SER A 349 0.06 1.85 4.81
N THR A 350 0.72 1.45 3.72
CA THR A 350 2.17 1.64 3.52
C THR A 350 2.59 3.11 3.58
N MET A 351 1.71 4.03 3.18
CA MET A 351 1.98 5.46 3.24
C MET A 351 2.02 6.03 4.67
N TRP A 352 1.18 5.56 5.59
CA TRP A 352 0.90 6.26 6.86
C TRP A 352 1.10 5.41 8.11
N ASP A 353 0.99 4.09 8.01
CA ASP A 353 0.94 3.18 9.16
C ASP A 353 2.34 2.80 9.62
N ASN A 354 3.03 3.76 10.25
CA ASN A 354 4.35 3.54 10.86
C ASN A 354 4.27 3.21 12.35
N ASN A 355 3.07 3.23 12.96
CA ASN A 355 2.83 3.19 14.41
C ASN A 355 3.40 1.99 15.16
N ALA A 356 3.75 0.91 14.45
CA ALA A 356 4.43 -0.24 15.04
C ALA A 356 5.70 0.18 15.80
N TRP A 357 6.37 1.27 15.39
CA TRP A 357 7.60 1.77 15.98
C TRP A 357 7.52 1.93 17.51
N ILE A 358 6.38 2.37 18.05
CA ILE A 358 6.19 2.61 19.48
C ILE A 358 6.41 1.35 20.33
N PHE A 359 6.23 0.16 19.73
CA PHE A 359 6.35 -1.12 20.43
C PHE A 359 7.72 -1.78 20.28
N PHE A 360 8.56 -1.30 19.35
CA PHE A 360 9.82 -1.96 18.99
C PHE A 360 11.05 -1.06 19.14
N TYR A 361 10.87 0.24 19.39
CA TYR A 361 11.95 1.17 19.65
C TYR A 361 11.79 1.78 21.04
N ASP A 362 12.92 2.04 21.69
CA ASP A 362 12.94 2.63 23.02
C ASP A 362 12.39 4.07 23.02
N ASN A 363 11.92 4.52 24.18
CA ASN A 363 11.38 5.87 24.42
C ASN A 363 12.40 7.01 24.22
N SER A 364 13.63 6.72 23.81
CA SER A 364 14.72 7.69 23.60
C SER A 364 14.59 8.51 22.31
N THR A 365 13.55 8.25 21.52
CA THR A 365 13.40 8.73 20.13
C THR A 365 12.69 10.09 20.01
N GLU A 366 12.65 10.88 21.09
CA GLU A 366 12.03 12.22 21.14
C GLU A 366 10.58 12.30 20.62
N GLY A 367 9.87 11.16 20.58
CA GLY A 367 8.49 11.09 20.11
C GLY A 367 8.33 10.82 18.61
N GLU A 368 9.41 10.55 17.87
CA GLU A 368 9.36 10.25 16.43
C GLU A 368 9.94 8.86 16.08
N PRO A 369 9.43 8.16 15.06
CA PRO A 369 10.02 6.90 14.61
C PRO A 369 11.43 7.10 14.05
N PRO A 370 12.45 6.36 14.54
CA PRO A 370 13.81 6.46 14.00
C PRO A 370 13.87 5.96 12.55
N PHE A 371 13.10 4.92 12.24
CA PHE A 371 12.98 4.34 10.92
C PHE A 371 11.52 4.32 10.47
N LEU A 372 11.31 4.74 9.23
CA LEU A 372 10.04 4.64 8.54
C LEU A 372 10.07 3.45 7.59
N ILE A 373 8.88 2.92 7.29
CA ILE A 373 8.72 1.85 6.29
C ILE A 373 9.31 2.25 4.94
N GLN A 374 9.17 3.53 4.60
CA GLN A 374 9.71 4.13 3.38
C GLN A 374 11.23 4.00 3.28
N ASP A 375 11.96 4.04 4.40
CA ASP A 375 13.42 3.89 4.39
C ASP A 375 13.82 2.50 3.96
N PHE A 376 13.12 1.48 4.46
CA PHE A 376 13.36 0.09 4.08
C PHE A 376 13.02 -0.14 2.60
N ILE A 377 11.87 0.36 2.12
CA ILE A 377 11.51 0.25 0.69
C ILE A 377 12.58 0.94 -0.17
N HIS A 378 13.03 2.13 0.21
CA HIS A 378 14.06 2.87 -0.53
C HIS A 378 15.42 2.14 -0.50
N ALA A 379 15.78 1.51 0.62
CA ALA A 379 17.03 0.76 0.75
C ALA A 379 17.11 -0.43 -0.22
N PHE A 380 16.03 -1.18 -0.39
CA PHE A 380 16.00 -2.30 -1.35
C PHE A 380 15.70 -1.84 -2.78
N GLN A 381 14.85 -0.83 -2.94
CA GLN A 381 14.29 -0.42 -4.22
C GLN A 381 14.28 1.10 -4.35
N PRO A 382 15.44 1.75 -4.52
CA PRO A 382 15.54 3.22 -4.59
C PRO A 382 14.82 3.81 -5.82
N ASN A 383 14.48 2.97 -6.81
CA ASN A 383 13.77 3.35 -8.02
C ASN A 383 12.30 2.89 -8.03
N ALA A 384 11.77 2.39 -6.91
CA ALA A 384 10.38 1.94 -6.81
C ALA A 384 9.41 3.07 -7.20
N LYS A 385 8.34 2.72 -7.92
CA LYS A 385 7.29 3.68 -8.27
C LYS A 385 6.21 3.66 -7.20
N LEU A 386 5.95 4.81 -6.59
CA LEU A 386 4.94 4.97 -5.55
C LEU A 386 3.73 5.71 -6.14
N ILE A 387 2.56 5.09 -6.07
CA ILE A 387 1.29 5.66 -6.51
C ILE A 387 0.48 6.05 -5.27
N ILE A 388 0.09 7.31 -5.22
CA ILE A 388 -0.74 7.88 -4.15
C ILE A 388 -2.00 8.46 -4.78
N MET A 389 -3.14 8.04 -4.26
CA MET A 389 -4.44 8.63 -4.55
C MET A 389 -4.84 9.51 -3.37
N LEU A 390 -5.12 10.77 -3.66
CA LEU A 390 -5.62 11.73 -2.68
C LEU A 390 -7.08 12.06 -3.02
N ARG A 391 -7.85 12.31 -1.96
CA ARG A 391 -9.22 12.80 -2.01
C ARG A 391 -9.32 14.01 -1.08
N ASP A 392 -10.30 14.86 -1.31
CA ASP A 392 -10.67 15.91 -0.36
C ASP A 392 -10.67 15.34 1.08
N PRO A 393 -9.88 15.92 2.01
CA PRO A 393 -9.72 15.37 3.36
C PRO A 393 -11.00 15.36 4.20
N VAL A 394 -11.98 16.20 3.89
CA VAL A 394 -13.27 16.22 4.60
C VAL A 394 -14.15 15.09 4.10
N GLU A 395 -14.12 14.79 2.81
CA GLU A 395 -14.85 13.66 2.24
C GLU A 395 -14.21 12.28 2.50
N ARG A 396 -12.90 12.24 2.69
CA ARG A 396 -12.10 11.02 2.88
C ARG A 396 -12.24 10.45 4.29
#